data_AF-A0A5J5IQX7-F1
#
_entry.id   AF-A0A5J5IQX7-F1
#
_cell.length_a   1.000
_cell.length_b   1.000
_cell.length_c   1.000
_cell.angle_alpha   90.00
_cell.angle_beta   90.00
_cell.angle_gamma   90.00
#
_symmetry.space_group_name_H-M   'P 1'
#
loop_
_entity.id
_entity.type
_entity.pdbx_description
1 polymer ?
#
loop_
_entity_poly.entity_id
_entity_poly.type
_entity_poly.pdbx_seq_one_letter_code
_entity_poly.pdbx_strand_id
1 'polypeptide(L)'
;MTSHRQRFAALHVVADALIAHLIRTYVVIAEDVAADLQPFGNSPRILRSISLTPAGGRGAPLLFGFSDFPGIRLRSGALGDAAFPACGCDACDETWSDQADRLEREVLAVAGGTLDERVTDRRVSIAYTYPDGSSASEGSVEDYSAADLERARGLLAAAPGGWEPWPRR
;
A
#
# COMPACT_ATOMS: atom_id res chain seq x y z
N MET A 1 -22.58 -8.67 10.01
CA MET A 1 -22.51 -7.72 11.14
C MET A 1 -21.28 -8.10 11.93
N THR A 2 -20.22 -7.27 11.90
CA THR A 2 -18.93 -7.60 12.54
C THR A 2 -18.96 -7.20 14.01
N SER A 3 -19.00 -8.17 14.92
CA SER A 3 -19.11 -7.91 16.37
C SER A 3 -17.77 -7.59 17.04
N HIS A 4 -16.61 -7.92 16.43
CA HIS A 4 -15.29 -7.81 17.08
C HIS A 4 -14.27 -6.95 16.33
N ARG A 5 -14.64 -5.72 15.98
CA ARG A 5 -13.76 -4.78 15.23
C ARG A 5 -12.47 -4.40 15.97
N GLN A 6 -12.49 -4.40 17.31
CA GLN A 6 -11.33 -4.07 18.13
C GLN A 6 -10.17 -5.07 17.97
N ARG A 7 -10.40 -6.28 17.43
CA ARG A 7 -9.35 -7.28 17.21
C ARG A 7 -8.22 -6.77 16.32
N PHE A 8 -8.52 -5.81 15.44
CA PHE A 8 -7.57 -5.24 14.50
C PHE A 8 -6.91 -3.94 14.99
N ALA A 9 -7.24 -3.44 16.18
CA ALA A 9 -6.66 -2.21 16.74
C ALA A 9 -5.12 -2.21 16.76
N ALA A 10 -4.50 -3.39 16.91
CA ALA A 10 -3.06 -3.55 16.85
C ALA A 10 -2.46 -3.16 15.48
N LEU A 11 -3.21 -3.23 14.38
CA LEU A 11 -2.71 -2.86 13.04
C LEU A 11 -2.31 -1.40 12.95
N HIS A 12 -3.01 -0.50 13.65
CA HIS A 12 -2.61 0.91 13.71
C HIS A 12 -1.27 1.08 14.41
N VAL A 13 -1.04 0.36 15.51
CA VAL A 13 0.23 0.37 16.25
C VAL A 13 1.38 -0.19 15.38
N VAL A 14 1.13 -1.29 14.67
CA VAL A 14 2.12 -1.89 13.75
C VAL A 14 2.44 -0.93 12.61
N ALA A 15 1.43 -0.32 11.98
CA ALA A 15 1.65 0.63 10.89
C ALA A 15 2.45 1.86 11.35
N ASP A 16 2.16 2.41 12.53
CA ASP A 16 2.96 3.50 13.10
C ASP A 16 4.41 3.08 13.36
N ALA A 17 4.64 1.87 13.88
CA ALA A 17 5.98 1.34 14.10
C ALA A 17 6.75 1.14 12.78
N LEU A 18 6.07 0.66 11.73
CA LEU A 18 6.63 0.51 10.37
C LEU A 18 6.99 1.87 9.77
N ILE A 19 6.08 2.84 9.81
CA ILE A 19 6.34 4.21 9.34
C ILE A 19 7.56 4.80 10.06
N ALA A 20 7.60 4.67 11.38
CA ALA A 20 8.73 5.15 12.18
C ALA A 20 10.04 4.42 11.83
N HIS A 21 9.98 3.11 11.55
CA HIS A 21 11.14 2.36 11.08
C HIS A 21 11.62 2.87 9.72
N LEU A 22 10.73 3.04 8.74
CA LEU A 22 11.07 3.51 7.40
C LEU A 22 11.72 4.90 7.43
N ILE A 23 11.16 5.83 8.20
CA ILE A 23 11.70 7.19 8.35
C ILE A 23 13.11 7.18 8.96
N ARG A 24 13.40 6.22 9.86
CA ARG A 24 14.74 6.09 10.45
C ARG A 24 15.74 5.44 9.51
N THR A 25 15.31 4.48 8.70
CA THR A 25 16.19 3.64 7.86
C THR A 25 16.47 4.26 6.49
N TYR A 26 15.53 5.01 5.93
CA TYR A 26 15.58 5.49 4.55
C TYR A 26 15.54 7.02 4.46
N VAL A 27 16.05 7.55 3.35
CA VAL A 27 15.89 8.97 3.01
C VAL A 27 14.52 9.15 2.37
N VAL A 28 13.53 9.47 3.19
CA VAL A 28 12.13 9.65 2.76
C VAL A 28 11.57 10.98 3.26
N ILE A 29 10.64 11.55 2.51
CA ILE A 29 9.80 12.67 2.90
C ILE A 29 8.49 12.08 3.41
N ALA A 30 8.16 12.39 4.66
CA ALA A 30 6.92 11.97 5.30
C ALA A 30 5.95 13.16 5.38
N GLU A 31 4.73 12.98 4.91
CA GLU A 31 3.71 14.03 4.87
C GLU A 31 2.38 13.50 5.40
N ASP A 32 1.75 14.25 6.30
CA ASP A 32 0.36 14.04 6.66
C ASP A 32 -0.53 14.49 5.49
N VAL A 33 -1.19 13.52 4.85
CA VAL A 33 -2.12 13.79 3.77
C VAL A 33 -3.51 13.87 4.36
N ALA A 34 -4.30 14.85 3.91
CA ALA A 34 -5.70 14.93 4.28
C ALA A 34 -6.38 13.56 4.07
N ALA A 35 -7.25 13.17 4.99
CA ALA A 35 -7.94 11.87 4.98
C ALA A 35 -8.85 11.65 3.75
N ASP A 36 -8.84 12.58 2.79
CA ASP A 36 -9.56 12.60 1.52
C ASP A 36 -9.00 11.60 0.49
N LEU A 37 -8.42 10.49 0.95
CA LEU A 37 -8.41 9.27 0.17
C LEU A 37 -9.87 8.86 -0.02
N GLN A 38 -10.43 9.24 -1.17
CA GLN A 38 -11.82 8.92 -1.49
C GLN A 38 -12.05 7.42 -1.24
N PRO A 39 -13.01 7.07 -0.36
CA PRO A 39 -13.35 5.68 -0.16
C PRO A 39 -13.87 5.13 -1.49
N PHE A 40 -13.20 4.10 -2.02
CA PHE A 40 -13.79 3.31 -3.11
C PHE A 40 -14.99 2.52 -2.54
N GLY A 41 -16.21 2.88 -2.95
CA GLY A 41 -17.43 2.19 -2.54
C GLY A 41 -17.67 2.20 -1.03
N ASN A 42 -18.07 1.05 -0.46
CA ASN A 42 -18.34 0.87 0.99
C ASN A 42 -17.06 0.71 1.84
N SER A 43 -15.95 1.34 1.44
CA SER A 43 -14.70 1.28 2.22
C SER A 43 -14.88 1.99 3.58
N PRO A 44 -14.24 1.47 4.65
CA PRO A 44 -14.20 2.15 5.94
C PRO A 44 -13.70 3.59 5.83
N ARG A 45 -14.17 4.48 6.72
CA ARG A 45 -13.76 5.88 6.70
C ARG A 45 -12.29 5.98 7.10
N ILE A 46 -11.49 6.67 6.28
CA ILE A 46 -10.11 7.00 6.63
C ILE A 46 -10.11 8.15 7.64
N LEU A 47 -9.38 7.95 8.74
CA LEU A 47 -9.23 8.89 9.85
C LEU A 47 -8.01 9.80 9.66
N ARG A 48 -6.91 9.23 9.16
CA ARG A 48 -5.67 9.94 8.82
C ARG A 48 -4.91 9.19 7.74
N SER A 49 -4.07 9.91 7.00
CA SER A 49 -3.20 9.32 6.00
C SER A 49 -1.79 9.85 6.12
N ILE A 50 -0.79 8.98 5.93
CA ILE A 50 0.63 9.36 5.91
C ILE A 50 1.24 8.88 4.59
N SER A 51 1.77 9.82 3.81
CA SER A 51 2.54 9.53 2.61
C SER A 51 4.03 9.47 2.93
N LEU A 52 4.72 8.47 2.39
CA LEU A 52 6.17 8.33 2.41
C LEU A 52 6.68 8.30 0.97
N THR A 53 7.43 9.33 0.58
CA THR A 53 8.02 9.45 -0.74
C THR A 53 9.54 9.37 -0.63
N PRO A 54 10.23 8.43 -1.30
CA PRO A 54 11.69 8.37 -1.26
C PRO A 54 12.30 9.64 -1.85
N ALA A 55 13.26 10.22 -1.13
CA ALA A 55 13.94 11.44 -1.54
C ALA A 55 15.13 11.11 -2.44
N GLY A 56 15.01 11.47 -3.72
CA GLY A 56 16.03 11.16 -4.72
C GLY A 56 15.97 9.70 -5.18
N GLY A 57 15.84 9.51 -6.48
CA GLY A 57 15.67 8.19 -7.10
C GLY A 57 14.24 7.92 -7.57
N ARG A 58 14.02 6.71 -8.05
CA ARG A 58 12.74 6.27 -8.64
C ARG A 58 12.11 5.15 -7.83
N GLY A 59 12.15 5.27 -6.51
CA GLY A 59 11.47 4.32 -5.63
C GLY A 59 9.96 4.58 -5.60
N ALA A 60 9.18 3.50 -5.48
CA ALA A 60 7.74 3.60 -5.34
C ALA A 60 7.35 4.31 -4.04
N PRO A 61 6.45 5.32 -4.05
CA PRO A 61 5.93 5.89 -2.81
C PRO A 61 5.01 4.90 -2.08
N LEU A 62 4.84 5.12 -0.78
CA LEU A 62 3.83 4.44 0.05
C LEU A 62 2.86 5.44 0.65
N LEU A 63 1.58 5.08 0.72
CA LEU A 63 0.56 5.87 1.39
C LEU A 63 -0.25 4.98 2.32
N PHE A 64 -0.17 5.27 3.61
CA PHE A 64 -0.90 4.57 4.67
C PHE A 64 -2.16 5.33 5.00
N GLY A 65 -3.33 4.72 4.85
CA GLY A 65 -4.62 5.23 5.30
C GLY A 65 -5.11 4.44 6.51
N PHE A 66 -5.29 5.11 7.65
CA PHE A 66 -5.77 4.50 8.89
C PHE A 66 -7.29 4.59 8.96
N SER A 67 -8.01 3.48 9.02
CA SER A 67 -9.48 3.48 8.99
C SER A 67 -10.16 3.39 10.37
N ASP A 68 -11.45 3.74 10.42
CA ASP A 68 -12.33 3.65 11.60
C ASP A 68 -12.79 2.23 11.96
N PHE A 69 -12.81 1.32 10.99
CA PHE A 69 -12.65 -0.11 11.21
C PHE A 69 -11.16 -0.34 11.31
N PRO A 70 -10.56 -0.54 12.50
CA PRO A 70 -9.16 -0.23 12.75
C PRO A 70 -8.22 -1.11 11.93
N GLY A 71 -7.97 -0.67 10.71
CA GLY A 71 -7.27 -1.36 9.66
C GLY A 71 -6.48 -0.34 8.86
N ILE A 72 -5.73 -0.86 7.90
CA ILE A 72 -4.80 -0.08 7.09
C ILE A 72 -5.18 -0.26 5.64
N ARG A 73 -5.31 0.85 4.92
CA ARG A 73 -5.28 0.86 3.46
C ARG A 73 -3.88 1.29 3.04
N LEU A 74 -3.19 0.44 2.30
CA LEU A 74 -1.86 0.72 1.78
C LEU A 74 -1.99 0.98 0.28
N ARG A 75 -1.58 2.17 -0.17
CA ARG A 75 -1.27 2.37 -1.58
C ARG A 75 0.23 2.30 -1.81
N SER A 76 0.61 1.54 -2.83
CA SER A 76 1.98 1.21 -3.15
C SER A 76 2.26 1.60 -4.60
N GLY A 77 3.27 2.44 -4.82
CA GLY A 77 3.65 2.83 -6.17
C GLY A 77 2.54 3.61 -6.89
N ALA A 78 2.22 3.18 -8.11
CA ALA A 78 1.31 3.87 -9.00
C ALA A 78 -0.16 3.45 -8.79
N LEU A 79 -0.41 2.14 -8.66
CA LEU A 79 -1.73 1.51 -8.70
C LEU A 79 -1.95 0.47 -7.60
N GLY A 80 -0.88 0.01 -6.92
CA GLY A 80 -1.00 -0.86 -5.76
C GLY A 80 -1.97 -0.29 -4.73
N ASP A 81 -3.00 -1.07 -4.37
CA ASP A 81 -3.99 -0.73 -3.35
C ASP A 81 -4.41 -2.01 -2.63
N ALA A 82 -4.14 -2.07 -1.33
CA ALA A 82 -4.42 -3.21 -0.47
C ALA A 82 -5.08 -2.76 0.84
N ALA A 83 -5.98 -3.59 1.36
CA ALA A 83 -6.62 -3.38 2.65
C ALA A 83 -6.21 -4.47 3.64
N PHE A 84 -6.01 -4.07 4.89
CA PHE A 84 -5.61 -4.92 6.01
C PHE A 84 -6.58 -4.67 7.17
N PRO A 85 -7.47 -5.60 7.52
CA PRO A 85 -7.75 -6.86 6.82
C PRO A 85 -8.36 -6.66 5.42
N ALA A 86 -8.25 -7.69 4.57
CA ALA A 86 -8.88 -7.68 3.24
C ALA A 86 -10.39 -7.94 3.35
N CYS A 87 -10.80 -8.81 4.29
CA CYS A 87 -12.19 -9.08 4.63
C CYS A 87 -12.44 -8.79 6.12
N GLY A 88 -13.22 -7.75 6.41
CA GLY A 88 -13.61 -7.38 7.78
C GLY A 88 -14.76 -8.20 8.38
N CYS A 89 -15.16 -9.31 7.77
CA CYS A 89 -16.31 -10.10 8.23
C CYS A 89 -15.90 -11.17 9.26
N ASP A 90 -16.80 -11.50 10.18
CA ASP A 90 -16.53 -12.50 11.24
C ASP A 90 -16.41 -13.94 10.70
N ALA A 91 -16.80 -14.19 9.45
CA ALA A 91 -16.66 -15.50 8.80
C ALA A 91 -15.28 -15.70 8.15
N CYS A 92 -14.49 -14.62 8.00
CA CYS A 92 -13.11 -14.68 7.56
C CYS A 92 -12.21 -14.91 8.80
N ASP A 93 -11.46 -16.00 8.82
CA ASP A 93 -10.51 -16.37 9.90
C ASP A 93 -9.22 -15.51 9.88
N GLU A 94 -9.28 -14.29 9.36
CA GLU A 94 -8.15 -13.36 9.36
C GLU A 94 -7.82 -12.92 10.78
N THR A 95 -6.57 -13.16 11.20
CA THR A 95 -6.04 -12.65 12.46
C THR A 95 -5.34 -11.32 12.24
N TRP A 96 -5.27 -10.48 13.28
CA TRP A 96 -4.55 -9.21 13.17
C TRP A 96 -3.04 -9.41 12.96
N SER A 97 -2.46 -10.51 13.47
CA SER A 97 -1.04 -10.83 13.30
C SER A 97 -0.73 -11.22 11.87
N ASP A 98 -1.56 -12.03 11.22
CA ASP A 98 -1.33 -12.40 9.81
C ASP A 98 -1.41 -11.17 8.89
N GLN A 99 -2.33 -10.25 9.19
CA GLN A 99 -2.47 -8.99 8.46
C GLN A 99 -1.30 -8.03 8.75
N ALA A 100 -0.78 -8.01 9.98
CA ALA A 100 0.41 -7.26 10.33
C ALA A 100 1.65 -7.77 9.57
N ASP A 101 1.86 -9.09 9.57
CA ASP A 101 2.98 -9.72 8.86
C ASP A 101 2.90 -9.47 7.35
N ARG A 102 1.68 -9.56 6.78
CA ARG A 102 1.45 -9.25 5.37
C ARG A 102 1.73 -7.78 5.06
N LEU A 103 1.24 -6.85 5.88
CA LEU A 103 1.50 -5.42 5.74
C LEU A 103 3.00 -5.15 5.77
N GLU A 104 3.72 -5.71 6.73
CA GLU A 104 5.18 -5.58 6.84
C GLU A 104 5.89 -6.09 5.59
N ARG A 105 5.56 -7.29 5.11
CA ARG A 105 6.16 -7.85 3.88
C ARG A 105 5.92 -6.96 2.66
N GLU A 106 4.70 -6.49 2.45
CA GLU A 106 4.37 -5.61 1.31
C GLU A 106 5.13 -4.27 1.40
N VAL A 107 5.15 -3.65 2.58
CA VAL A 107 5.87 -2.39 2.83
C VAL A 107 7.38 -2.53 2.58
N LEU A 108 8.00 -3.61 3.09
CA LEU A 108 9.43 -3.84 2.91
C LEU A 108 9.79 -4.23 1.48
N ALA A 109 8.90 -4.92 0.75
CA ALA A 109 9.09 -5.17 -0.68
C ALA A 109 9.13 -3.86 -1.49
N VAL A 110 8.22 -2.92 -1.19
CA VAL A 110 8.22 -1.60 -1.83
C VAL A 110 9.48 -0.82 -1.51
N ALA A 111 9.85 -0.71 -0.23
CA ALA A 111 11.07 -0.02 0.17
C ALA A 111 12.35 -0.70 -0.37
N GLY A 112 12.30 -2.01 -0.58
CA GLY A 112 13.36 -2.80 -1.21
C GLY A 112 13.43 -2.71 -2.73
N GLY A 113 12.46 -2.05 -3.39
CA GLY A 113 12.41 -1.93 -4.85
C GLY A 113 11.99 -3.23 -5.55
N THR A 114 11.25 -4.11 -4.86
CA THR A 114 10.79 -5.40 -5.41
C THR A 114 9.29 -5.42 -5.73
N LEU A 115 8.67 -4.24 -5.73
CA LEU A 115 7.37 -3.99 -6.37
C LEU A 115 7.57 -3.88 -7.89
N ASP A 116 6.82 -4.66 -8.64
CA ASP A 116 6.68 -4.53 -10.09
C ASP A 116 5.24 -4.12 -10.43
N GLU A 117 5.10 -3.10 -11.26
CA GLU A 117 3.81 -2.62 -11.74
C GLU A 117 3.86 -2.43 -13.25
N ARG A 118 2.86 -2.93 -13.95
CA ARG A 118 2.77 -2.82 -15.40
C ARG A 118 1.37 -2.45 -15.83
N VAL A 119 1.30 -1.47 -16.71
CA VAL A 119 0.07 -1.06 -17.39
C VAL A 119 0.25 -1.33 -18.88
N THR A 120 -0.66 -2.11 -19.45
CA THR A 120 -0.81 -2.31 -20.89
C THR A 120 -2.10 -1.65 -21.37
N ASP A 121 -2.42 -1.76 -22.66
CA ASP A 121 -3.67 -1.22 -23.20
C ASP A 121 -4.93 -1.90 -22.63
N ARG A 122 -4.79 -3.09 -22.04
CA ARG A 122 -5.94 -3.91 -21.58
C ARG A 122 -5.85 -4.38 -20.14
N ARG A 123 -4.65 -4.41 -19.56
CA ARG A 123 -4.39 -5.02 -18.25
C ARG A 123 -3.50 -4.17 -17.38
N VAL A 124 -3.76 -4.27 -16.09
CA VAL A 124 -2.90 -3.81 -15.01
C VAL A 124 -2.39 -5.03 -14.27
N SER A 125 -1.08 -5.13 -14.02
CA SER A 125 -0.50 -6.15 -13.17
C SER A 125 0.34 -5.52 -12.08
N ILE A 126 0.23 -6.05 -10.87
CA ILE A 126 0.97 -5.62 -9.68
C ILE A 126 1.58 -6.87 -9.06
N ALA A 127 2.87 -6.88 -8.81
CA ALA A 127 3.57 -7.99 -8.19
C ALA A 127 4.55 -7.52 -7.11
N TYR A 128 4.65 -8.30 -6.04
CA TYR A 128 5.59 -8.11 -4.96
C TYR A 128 6.47 -9.35 -4.87
N THR A 129 7.79 -9.16 -4.81
CA THR A 129 8.73 -10.25 -4.55
C THR A 129 9.28 -10.12 -3.13
N TYR A 130 9.19 -11.22 -2.38
CA TYR A 130 9.66 -11.37 -1.00
C TYR A 130 10.83 -12.36 -0.96
N PRO A 131 11.62 -12.42 0.13
CA PRO A 131 12.69 -13.40 0.27
C PRO A 131 12.21 -14.86 0.23
N ASP A 132 10.98 -15.12 0.66
CA ASP A 132 10.38 -16.44 0.82
C ASP A 132 9.24 -16.73 -0.17
N GLY A 133 8.95 -15.82 -1.10
CA GLY A 133 7.86 -16.00 -2.05
C GLY A 133 7.56 -14.76 -2.88
N SER A 134 6.40 -14.77 -3.53
CA SER A 134 5.89 -13.62 -4.26
C SER A 134 4.37 -13.60 -4.22
N SER A 135 3.78 -12.45 -4.45
CA SER A 135 2.35 -12.28 -4.67
C SER A 135 2.13 -11.42 -5.89
N ALA A 136 1.17 -11.78 -6.73
CA ALA A 136 0.81 -10.99 -7.90
C ALA A 136 -0.71 -10.91 -8.05
N SER A 137 -1.17 -9.79 -8.60
CA SER A 137 -2.55 -9.58 -9.02
C SER A 137 -2.57 -9.04 -10.45
N GLU A 138 -3.65 -9.38 -11.16
CA GLU A 138 -3.94 -8.87 -12.50
C GLU A 138 -5.38 -8.36 -12.52
N GLY A 139 -5.60 -7.22 -13.18
CA GLY A 139 -6.90 -6.59 -13.34
C GLY A 139 -7.07 -5.99 -14.74
N SER A 140 -8.30 -5.59 -15.06
CA SER A 140 -8.60 -4.87 -16.30
C SER A 140 -8.27 -3.39 -16.13
N VAL A 141 -7.85 -2.71 -17.21
CA VAL A 141 -7.78 -1.23 -17.19
C VAL A 141 -9.14 -0.59 -16.95
N GLU A 142 -10.24 -1.30 -17.24
CA GLU A 142 -11.62 -0.83 -17.01
C GLU A 142 -11.98 -0.75 -15.52
N ASP A 143 -11.20 -1.41 -14.65
CA ASP A 143 -11.39 -1.34 -13.19
C ASP A 143 -10.88 -0.02 -12.59
N TYR A 144 -10.18 0.80 -13.39
CA TYR A 144 -9.51 2.03 -12.95
C TYR A 144 -10.09 3.26 -13.67
N SER A 145 -10.04 4.40 -12.97
CA SER A 145 -10.39 5.68 -13.59
C SER A 145 -9.35 6.06 -14.65
N ALA A 146 -9.77 6.78 -15.69
CA ALA A 146 -8.85 7.31 -16.71
C ALA A 146 -7.75 8.19 -16.08
N ALA A 147 -8.11 8.98 -15.05
CA ALA A 147 -7.16 9.83 -14.33
C ALA A 147 -6.11 9.00 -13.56
N ASP A 148 -6.50 7.89 -12.94
CA ASP A 148 -5.57 6.99 -12.25
C ASP A 148 -4.62 6.31 -13.22
N LEU A 149 -5.13 5.85 -14.38
CA LEU A 149 -4.29 5.25 -15.42
C LEU A 149 -3.30 6.25 -16.01
N GLU A 150 -3.72 7.49 -16.28
CA GLU A 150 -2.82 8.53 -16.78
C GLU A 150 -1.73 8.88 -15.76
N ARG A 151 -2.11 9.06 -14.48
CA ARG A 151 -1.15 9.27 -13.38
C ARG A 151 -0.18 8.09 -13.27
N ALA A 152 -0.69 6.86 -13.34
CA ALA A 152 0.13 5.66 -13.24
C ALA A 152 1.12 5.54 -14.39
N ARG A 153 0.67 5.76 -15.64
CA ARG A 153 1.56 5.78 -16.81
C ARG A 153 2.66 6.82 -16.68
N GLY A 154 2.34 8.01 -16.19
CA GLY A 154 3.34 9.06 -15.94
C GLY A 154 4.41 8.64 -14.94
N LEU A 155 3.99 8.04 -13.82
CA LEU A 155 4.90 7.52 -12.79
C LEU A 155 5.78 6.38 -13.31
N LEU A 156 5.19 5.40 -14.00
CA LEU A 156 5.92 4.25 -14.55
C LEU A 156 6.85 4.66 -15.69
N ALA A 157 6.48 5.65 -16.51
CA ALA A 157 7.35 6.21 -17.53
C ALA A 157 8.58 6.92 -16.93
N ALA A 158 8.45 7.51 -15.74
CA ALA A 158 9.57 8.07 -15.00
C ALA A 158 10.50 6.97 -14.43
N ALA A 159 10.04 5.73 -14.34
CA ALA A 159 10.74 4.55 -13.81
C ALA A 159 10.82 3.39 -14.83
N PRO A 160 11.49 3.57 -15.98
CA PRO A 160 11.47 2.59 -17.09
C PRO A 160 12.15 1.25 -16.76
N GLY A 161 12.99 1.21 -15.73
CA GLY A 161 13.60 -0.03 -15.21
C GLY A 161 12.82 -0.69 -14.07
N GLY A 162 11.61 -0.19 -13.78
CA GLY A 162 10.88 -0.51 -12.57
C GLY A 162 11.25 0.40 -11.39
N TRP A 163 10.61 0.15 -10.25
CA TRP A 163 10.85 0.89 -9.03
C TRP A 163 12.22 0.56 -8.45
N GLU A 164 12.97 1.58 -8.05
CA GLU A 164 14.27 1.41 -7.41
C GLU A 164 14.12 1.18 -5.89
N PRO A 165 15.08 0.49 -5.26
CA PRO A 165 15.15 0.44 -3.81
C PRO A 165 15.25 1.85 -3.22
N TRP A 166 14.60 2.07 -2.08
CA TRP A 166 14.67 3.35 -1.40
C TRP A 166 16.10 3.63 -0.93
N PRO A 167 16.60 4.87 -1.08
CA PRO A 167 17.93 5.24 -0.61
C PRO A 167 17.99 5.12 0.92
N ARG A 168 19.04 4.48 1.43
CA ARG A 168 19.28 4.38 2.88
C ARG A 168 19.85 5.69 3.41
N ARG A 169 19.47 6.03 4.64
CA ARG A 169 20.01 7.20 5.36
C ARG A 169 21.41 6.92 5.89
#